data_AF-A0A170QCD5-F1
#
_entry.id   AF-A0A170QCD5-F1
#
_cell.length_a   1.000
_cell.length_b   1.000
_cell.length_c   1.000
_cell.angle_alpha   90.00
_cell.angle_beta   90.00
_cell.angle_gamma   90.00
#
_symmetry.space_group_name_H-M   'P 1'
#
loop_
_entity.id
_entity.type
_entity.pdbx_description
1 polymer ?
#
loop_
_entity_poly.entity_id
_entity_poly.type
_entity_poly.pdbx_seq_one_letter_code
_entity_poly.pdbx_strand_id
1 'polypeptide(L)'
;MKLRNFSLILLLFFVSITSAQRMMRQAAEPIDWVKKLDLTDEQAKQMAEIQEYFRSEMMSMMDNPSGDRMGMMYAMQDIQKERNKKIKKILNKKQYKKYDKELKAQQKERRKHMEERGRGEQRGRQGQRK
;
A
#
# COMPACT_ATOMS: atom_id res chain seq x y z
N MET A 1 33.62 55.54 -11.68
CA MET A 1 33.49 54.13 -12.11
C MET A 1 32.91 53.37 -10.93
N LYS A 2 31.67 52.85 -10.98
CA LYS A 2 31.32 51.46 -11.40
C LYS A 2 32.20 50.44 -10.65
N LEU A 3 31.71 49.51 -9.83
CA LEU A 3 30.55 48.61 -9.94
C LEU A 3 30.02 48.26 -8.52
N ARG A 4 28.71 48.25 -8.23
CA ARG A 4 27.75 47.14 -8.44
C ARG A 4 28.34 45.79 -8.00
N ASN A 5 27.80 45.19 -6.93
CA ASN A 5 27.58 43.74 -6.72
C ASN A 5 27.35 43.42 -5.22
N PHE A 6 26.22 43.87 -4.66
CA PHE A 6 25.72 43.39 -3.36
C PHE A 6 24.37 42.66 -3.51
N SER A 7 24.11 42.12 -4.69
CA SER A 7 22.99 41.20 -4.94
C SER A 7 23.60 39.94 -5.49
N LEU A 8 23.90 38.93 -4.64
CA LEU A 8 24.12 37.52 -5.04
C LEU A 8 24.49 36.58 -3.86
N ILE A 9 24.12 36.87 -2.60
CA ILE A 9 24.36 35.94 -1.46
C ILE A 9 23.08 35.73 -0.62
N LEU A 10 21.91 35.76 -1.24
CA LEU A 10 20.65 35.50 -0.53
C LEU A 10 19.65 34.64 -1.34
N LEU A 11 20.17 33.72 -2.17
CA LEU A 11 19.32 32.92 -3.07
C LEU A 11 19.84 31.49 -3.29
N LEU A 12 20.41 30.87 -2.26
CA LEU A 12 20.92 29.49 -2.31
C LEU A 12 20.59 28.66 -1.05
N PHE A 13 19.44 28.86 -0.42
CA PHE A 13 19.01 28.04 0.73
C PHE A 13 17.52 27.60 0.72
N PHE A 14 16.84 27.66 -0.43
CA PHE A 14 15.40 27.31 -0.54
C PHE A 14 15.07 26.18 -1.52
N VAL A 15 16.03 25.35 -1.94
CA VAL A 15 15.75 24.25 -2.91
C VAL A 15 15.74 22.85 -2.27
N SER A 16 16.05 22.72 -0.97
CA SER A 16 16.26 21.39 -0.36
C SER A 16 15.02 20.74 0.27
N ILE A 17 13.86 21.40 0.32
CA ILE A 17 12.68 20.88 1.07
C ILE A 17 11.64 20.20 0.15
N THR A 18 11.84 20.16 -1.17
CA THR A 18 10.85 19.59 -2.10
C THR A 18 10.91 18.06 -2.31
N SER A 19 11.89 17.35 -1.73
CA SER A 19 12.03 15.90 -1.93
C SER A 19 11.38 15.02 -0.86
N ALA A 20 11.02 15.57 0.31
CA ALA A 20 10.41 14.77 1.39
C ALA A 20 8.91 14.49 1.19
N GLN A 21 8.16 15.41 0.60
CA GLN A 21 6.70 15.24 0.40
C GLN A 21 6.32 14.31 -0.76
N ARG A 22 7.26 13.96 -1.65
CA ARG A 22 6.99 13.09 -2.80
C ARG A 22 7.00 11.59 -2.46
N MET A 23 7.30 11.23 -1.21
CA MET A 23 7.33 9.85 -0.73
C MET A 23 6.07 9.43 0.06
N MET A 24 5.03 10.27 0.16
CA MET A 24 3.69 9.75 0.40
C MET A 24 3.14 9.19 -0.92
N ARG A 25 3.57 7.97 -1.27
CA ARG A 25 2.82 7.12 -2.21
C ARG A 25 1.37 7.17 -1.73
N GLN A 26 0.43 7.64 -2.56
CA GLN A 26 -1.00 7.49 -2.30
C GLN A 26 -1.24 6.02 -1.98
N ALA A 27 -1.39 5.70 -0.69
CA ALA A 27 -1.89 4.41 -0.29
C ALA A 27 -3.28 4.32 -0.91
N ALA A 28 -3.56 3.23 -1.62
CA ALA A 28 -4.90 3.04 -2.14
C ALA A 28 -5.89 3.19 -0.98
N GLU A 29 -6.92 4.02 -1.18
CA GLU A 29 -7.95 4.24 -0.16
C GLU A 29 -8.47 2.89 0.34
N PRO A 30 -8.61 2.71 1.66
CA PRO A 30 -9.10 1.46 2.22
C PRO A 30 -10.51 1.18 1.69
N ILE A 31 -10.75 -0.05 1.25
CA ILE A 31 -12.06 -0.45 0.71
C ILE A 31 -13.09 -0.46 1.83
N ASP A 32 -14.18 0.29 1.62
CA ASP A 32 -15.37 0.23 2.46
C ASP A 32 -16.13 -1.08 2.21
N TRP A 33 -15.77 -2.12 2.98
CA TRP A 33 -16.37 -3.45 2.86
C TRP A 33 -17.85 -3.49 3.24
N VAL A 34 -18.29 -2.58 4.13
CA VAL A 34 -19.70 -2.50 4.55
C VAL A 34 -20.57 -2.15 3.36
N LYS A 35 -20.23 -1.06 2.66
CA LYS A 35 -20.95 -0.66 1.44
C LYS A 35 -20.74 -1.64 0.29
N LYS A 36 -19.51 -2.14 0.11
CA LYS A 36 -19.19 -2.99 -1.05
C LYS A 36 -19.92 -4.34 -1.02
N LEU A 37 -20.16 -4.87 0.18
CA LEU A 37 -20.74 -6.20 0.38
C LEU A 37 -22.18 -6.15 0.89
N ASP A 38 -22.73 -4.97 1.14
CA ASP A 38 -24.05 -4.79 1.75
C ASP A 38 -24.13 -5.59 3.07
N LEU A 39 -23.19 -5.34 3.99
CA LEU A 39 -23.12 -6.04 5.27
C LEU A 39 -24.25 -5.60 6.19
N THR A 40 -24.80 -6.53 6.98
CA THR A 40 -25.62 -6.17 8.14
C THR A 40 -24.76 -5.54 9.23
N ASP A 41 -25.38 -4.85 10.19
CA ASP A 41 -24.64 -4.20 11.29
C ASP A 41 -23.77 -5.20 12.07
N GLU A 42 -24.31 -6.40 12.33
CA GLU A 42 -23.57 -7.47 13.01
C GLU A 42 -22.37 -7.96 12.16
N GLN A 43 -22.56 -8.18 10.87
CA GLN A 43 -21.47 -8.55 9.96
C GLN A 43 -20.43 -7.43 9.84
N ALA A 44 -20.87 -6.16 9.85
CA ALA A 44 -20.00 -5.00 9.78
C ALA A 44 -19.12 -4.88 11.03
N LYS A 45 -19.69 -5.10 12.22
CA LYS A 45 -18.94 -5.14 13.48
C LYS A 45 -17.89 -6.26 13.47
N GLN A 46 -18.27 -7.47 13.09
CA GLN A 46 -17.35 -8.60 12.97
C GLN A 46 -16.27 -8.35 11.92
N MET A 47 -16.63 -7.72 10.79
CA MET A 47 -15.66 -7.32 9.77
C MET A 47 -14.65 -6.32 10.34
N ALA A 48 -15.09 -5.31 11.08
CA ALA A 48 -14.21 -4.32 11.69
C ALA A 48 -13.21 -4.98 12.65
N GLU A 49 -13.68 -5.86 13.54
CA GLU A 49 -12.84 -6.61 14.47
C GLU A 49 -11.79 -7.47 13.74
N ILE A 50 -12.18 -8.16 12.66
CA ILE A 50 -11.25 -8.95 11.85
C ILE A 50 -10.19 -8.06 11.18
N GLN A 51 -10.57 -6.89 10.68
CA GLN A 51 -9.62 -5.97 10.04
C GLN A 51 -8.68 -5.34 11.04
N GLU A 52 -9.17 -4.99 12.24
CA GLU A 52 -8.35 -4.45 13.31
C GLU A 52 -7.31 -5.47 13.78
N TYR A 53 -7.72 -6.71 14.03
CA TYR A 53 -6.81 -7.82 14.33
C TYR A 53 -5.77 -8.01 13.22
N PHE A 54 -6.19 -8.04 11.96
CA PHE A 54 -5.24 -8.17 10.85
C PHE A 54 -4.24 -7.01 10.80
N ARG A 55 -4.70 -5.77 11.05
CA ARG A 55 -3.84 -4.60 11.10
C ARG A 55 -2.85 -4.67 12.26
N SER A 56 -3.27 -5.10 13.45
CA SER A 56 -2.37 -5.24 14.61
C SER A 56 -1.28 -6.27 14.35
N GLU A 57 -1.63 -7.43 13.76
CA GLU A 57 -0.65 -8.46 13.39
C GLU A 57 0.35 -7.93 12.36
N MET A 58 -0.12 -7.19 11.35
CA MET A 58 0.76 -6.57 10.36
C MET A 58 1.70 -5.53 10.97
N MET A 59 1.24 -4.73 11.93
CA MET A 59 2.08 -3.75 12.63
C MET A 59 3.12 -4.44 13.52
N SER A 60 2.71 -5.45 14.29
CA SER A 60 3.61 -6.24 15.14
C SER A 60 4.76 -6.87 14.34
N MET A 61 4.46 -7.39 13.14
CA MET A 61 5.49 -7.89 12.24
C MET A 61 6.43 -6.79 11.73
N MET A 62 5.92 -5.58 11.46
CA MET A 62 6.77 -4.47 11.00
C MET A 62 7.68 -3.91 12.11
N ASP A 63 7.23 -3.95 13.36
CA ASP A 63 7.97 -3.45 14.52
C ASP A 63 9.11 -4.40 14.94
N ASN A 64 9.00 -5.69 14.64
CA ASN A 64 10.04 -6.70 14.91
C ASN A 64 10.49 -7.44 13.63
N PRO A 65 11.20 -6.76 12.70
CA PRO A 65 11.71 -7.41 11.51
C PRO A 65 12.85 -8.36 11.88
N SER A 66 12.60 -9.67 11.76
CA SER A 66 13.59 -10.73 12.05
C SER A 66 14.79 -10.77 11.09
N GLY A 67 14.87 -9.87 10.11
CA GLY A 67 15.87 -9.86 9.04
C GLY A 67 15.68 -10.95 7.98
N ASP A 68 14.91 -12.00 8.26
CA ASP A 68 14.57 -13.06 7.31
C ASP A 68 13.37 -12.66 6.43
N ARG A 69 13.69 -12.24 5.21
CA ARG A 69 12.68 -11.86 4.21
C ARG A 69 11.74 -13.01 3.86
N MET A 70 12.22 -14.25 3.84
CA MET A 70 11.39 -15.41 3.46
C MET A 70 10.43 -15.76 4.58
N GLY A 71 10.90 -15.81 5.83
CA GLY A 71 10.06 -15.97 7.01
C GLY A 71 8.95 -14.92 7.08
N MET A 72 9.28 -13.65 6.84
CA MET A 72 8.29 -12.56 6.80
C MET A 72 7.26 -12.75 5.69
N MET A 73 7.67 -13.21 4.50
CA MET A 73 6.74 -13.51 3.41
C MET A 73 5.76 -14.62 3.80
N TYR A 74 6.23 -15.71 4.42
CA TYR A 74 5.36 -16.80 4.87
C TYR A 74 4.40 -16.34 5.97
N ALA A 75 4.89 -15.61 6.98
CA ALA A 75 4.06 -15.07 8.05
C ALA A 75 2.93 -14.17 7.51
N MET A 76 3.25 -13.26 6.58
CA MET A 76 2.25 -12.43 5.92
C MET A 76 1.22 -13.26 5.15
N GLN A 77 1.64 -14.33 4.46
CA GLN A 77 0.72 -15.22 3.75
C GLN A 77 -0.25 -15.92 4.71
N ASP A 78 0.24 -16.37 5.85
CA ASP A 78 -0.58 -17.11 6.81
C ASP A 78 -1.60 -16.19 7.48
N ILE A 79 -1.19 -15.00 7.94
CA ILE A 79 -2.12 -13.99 8.48
C ILE A 79 -3.16 -13.57 7.44
N GLN A 80 -2.76 -13.49 6.16
CA GLN A 80 -3.66 -13.23 5.05
C GLN A 80 -4.65 -14.38 4.79
N LYS A 81 -4.24 -15.65 4.93
CA LYS A 81 -5.14 -16.82 4.84
C LYS A 81 -6.12 -16.84 6.00
N GLU A 82 -5.63 -16.58 7.22
CA GLU A 82 -6.47 -16.55 8.42
C GLU A 82 -7.55 -15.48 8.33
N ARG A 83 -7.18 -14.26 7.92
CA ARG A 83 -8.15 -13.18 7.67
C ARG A 83 -9.24 -13.63 6.71
N ASN A 84 -8.87 -14.23 5.58
CA ASN A 84 -9.83 -14.69 4.58
C ASN A 84 -10.74 -15.81 5.12
N LYS A 85 -10.21 -16.72 5.95
CA LYS A 85 -10.99 -17.76 6.63
C LYS A 85 -12.00 -17.16 7.60
N LYS A 86 -11.60 -16.16 8.42
CA LYS A 86 -12.50 -15.45 9.33
C LYS A 86 -13.59 -14.70 8.56
N ILE A 87 -13.23 -13.94 7.52
CA ILE A 87 -14.19 -13.21 6.66
C ILE A 87 -15.19 -14.18 6.00
N LYS A 88 -14.74 -15.31 5.48
CA LYS A 88 -15.64 -16.30 4.84
C LYS A 88 -16.73 -16.81 5.78
N LYS A 89 -16.45 -16.92 7.09
CA LYS A 89 -17.43 -17.40 8.08
C LYS A 89 -18.56 -16.41 8.35
N ILE A 90 -18.30 -15.11 8.23
CA ILE A 90 -19.28 -14.07 8.52
C ILE A 90 -20.12 -13.69 7.29
N LEU A 91 -19.65 -14.02 6.09
CA LEU A 91 -20.32 -13.68 4.83
C LEU A 91 -21.22 -14.80 4.33
N ASN A 92 -22.36 -14.44 3.76
CA ASN A 92 -23.17 -15.38 2.98
C ASN A 92 -22.54 -15.65 1.60
N LYS A 93 -23.09 -16.62 0.85
CA LYS A 93 -22.56 -17.04 -0.46
C LYS A 93 -22.50 -15.90 -1.49
N LYS A 94 -23.49 -15.00 -1.52
CA LYS A 94 -23.52 -13.86 -2.46
C LYS A 94 -22.45 -12.83 -2.10
N GLN A 95 -22.36 -12.47 -0.82
CA GLN A 95 -21.36 -11.54 -0.30
C GLN A 95 -19.93 -12.06 -0.50
N TYR A 96 -19.69 -13.34 -0.20
CA TYR A 96 -18.38 -13.96 -0.40
C TYR A 96 -17.94 -13.96 -1.87
N LYS A 97 -18.87 -14.18 -2.81
CA LYS A 97 -18.57 -14.09 -4.25
C LYS A 97 -18.17 -12.66 -4.66
N LYS A 98 -18.81 -11.63 -4.11
CA LYS A 98 -18.41 -10.22 -4.31
C LYS A 98 -17.01 -9.97 -3.72
N TYR A 99 -16.77 -10.44 -2.50
CA TYR A 99 -15.47 -10.32 -1.81
C TYR A 99 -14.33 -10.96 -2.61
N ASP A 100 -14.49 -12.21 -3.06
CA ASP A 100 -13.48 -12.91 -3.87
C ASP A 100 -13.18 -12.20 -5.19
N LYS A 101 -14.21 -11.69 -5.88
CA LYS A 101 -14.04 -10.91 -7.10
C LYS A 101 -13.23 -9.64 -6.85
N GLU A 102 -13.51 -8.94 -5.76
CA GLU A 102 -12.80 -7.71 -5.40
C GLU A 102 -11.33 -7.99 -5.04
N LEU A 103 -11.05 -9.07 -4.31
CA LEU A 103 -9.68 -9.48 -4.02
C LEU A 103 -8.88 -9.76 -5.29
N LYS A 104 -9.48 -10.48 -6.26
CA LYS A 104 -8.85 -10.76 -7.56
C LYS A 104 -8.60 -9.48 -8.37
N ALA A 105 -9.54 -8.53 -8.33
CA ALA A 105 -9.38 -7.24 -8.98
C ALA A 105 -8.18 -6.48 -8.41
N GLN A 106 -8.09 -6.35 -7.08
CA GLN A 106 -6.94 -5.70 -6.45
C GLN A 106 -5.61 -6.41 -6.73
N GLN A 107 -5.59 -7.74 -6.76
CA GLN A 107 -4.39 -8.50 -7.13
C GLN A 107 -3.95 -8.20 -8.56
N LYS A 108 -4.91 -8.13 -9.50
CA LYS A 108 -4.64 -7.79 -10.90
C LYS A 108 -4.09 -6.37 -11.03
N GLU A 109 -4.68 -5.40 -10.35
CA GLU A 109 -4.20 -4.01 -10.38
C GLU A 109 -2.80 -3.87 -9.76
N ARG A 110 -2.52 -4.56 -8.63
CA ARG A 110 -1.17 -4.62 -8.07
C ARG A 110 -0.17 -5.21 -9.07
N ARG A 111 -0.54 -6.27 -9.78
CA ARG A 111 0.34 -6.89 -10.78
C ARG A 111 0.64 -5.94 -11.95
N LYS A 112 -0.38 -5.27 -12.48
CA LYS A 112 -0.21 -4.26 -13.55
C LYS A 112 0.74 -3.14 -13.12
N HIS A 113 0.55 -2.59 -11.92
CA HIS A 113 1.43 -1.53 -11.42
C HIS A 113 2.88 -2.00 -11.23
N MET A 114 3.10 -3.26 -10.84
CA MET A 114 4.44 -3.82 -10.77
C MET A 114 5.07 -3.99 -12.16
N GLU A 115 4.29 -4.47 -13.15
CA GLU A 115 4.73 -4.58 -14.55
C GLU A 115 5.07 -3.21 -15.15
N GLU A 116 4.26 -2.19 -14.91
CA GLU A 116 4.48 -0.81 -15.37
C GLU A 116 5.75 -0.20 -14.77
N ARG A 117 5.97 -0.38 -13.46
CA ARG A 117 7.19 0.08 -12.79
C ARG A 117 8.44 -0.60 -13.31
N GLY A 118 8.40 -1.92 -13.51
CA GLY A 118 9.53 -2.67 -14.08
C GLY A 118 9.89 -2.22 -15.50
N ARG A 119 8.90 -1.88 -16.33
CA ARG A 119 9.13 -1.33 -17.68
C ARG A 119 9.70 0.10 -17.65
N GLY A 120 9.27 0.93 -16.70
CA GLY A 120 9.81 2.29 -16.51
C GLY A 120 11.29 2.29 -16.10
N GLU A 121 11.67 1.42 -15.16
CA GLU A 121 13.07 1.27 -14.73
C GLU A 121 13.99 0.76 -15.86
N GLN A 122 13.50 -0.15 -16.70
CA GLN A 122 14.26 -0.68 -17.84
C GLN A 122 14.52 0.38 -18.93
N ARG A 123 13.58 1.31 -19.16
CA ARG A 123 13.74 2.44 -20.09
C ARG A 123 14.69 3.52 -19.53
N GLY A 124 14.60 3.82 -18.23
CA GLY A 124 15.51 4.78 -17.58
C GLY A 124 16.98 4.32 -17.62
N ARG A 125 17.22 3.01 -17.51
CA ARG A 125 18.57 2.43 -17.55
C ARG A 125 19.19 2.39 -18.94
N GLN A 126 18.38 2.37 -20.01
CA GLN A 126 18.87 2.50 -21.39
C GLN A 126 19.17 3.95 -21.79
N GLY A 127 18.46 4.93 -21.22
CA GLY A 127 18.71 6.36 -21.46
C GLY A 127 20.00 6.90 -20.83
N GLN A 128 20.48 6.28 -19.74
CA GLN A 128 21.74 6.65 -19.08
C GLN A 128 22.99 5.97 -19.69
N ARG A 129 22.82 5.12 -20.72
CA ARG A 129 23.90 4.39 -21.39
C ARG A 129 24.28 4.95 -22.77
N LYS A 130 23.82 6.15 -23.10
CA LYS A 130 24.20 6.88 -24.32
C LYS A 130 24.96 8.15 -23.95
#